data_AF-A0A1A6GLV2-F1
#
_entry.id   AF-A0A1A6GLV2-F1
#
_cell.length_a   1.000
_cell.length_b   1.000
_cell.length_c   1.000
_cell.angle_alpha   90.00
_cell.angle_beta   90.00
_cell.angle_gamma   90.00
#
_symmetry.space_group_name_H-M   'P 1'
#
loop_
_entity.id
_entity.type
_entity.pdbx_description
1 polymer ?
#
loop_
_entity_poly.entity_id
_entity_poly.type
_entity_poly.pdbx_seq_one_letter_code
_entity_poly.pdbx_strand_id
1 'polypeptide(L)'
;DPKMYVQTVLDVHKKYNALVMSAFNNDAGFVAALDKACGRFINNNAVTKMAQSSSKSPELLARYCDSLLKKSSKNPEEAELEDTLNQVMVVFKYIEDKDVFQKFYAKMLAKRLVHQNSASDDAEASMISKLK
;
A
#
# COMPACT_ATOMS: atom_id res chain seq x y z
N ASP A 1 7.48 11.67 -2.34
CA ASP A 1 6.10 11.63 -2.84
C ASP A 1 5.49 10.26 -2.52
N PRO A 2 4.30 10.17 -1.89
CA PRO A 2 3.68 8.89 -1.51
C PRO A 2 3.33 7.99 -2.70
N LYS A 3 2.75 8.56 -3.77
CA LYS A 3 2.36 7.80 -4.96
C LYS A 3 3.58 7.16 -5.63
N MET A 4 4.62 7.95 -5.87
CA MET A 4 5.87 7.47 -6.47
C MET A 4 6.51 6.36 -5.63
N TYR A 5 6.51 6.50 -4.31
CA TYR A 5 7.06 5.50 -3.40
C TYR A 5 6.31 4.16 -3.50
N VAL A 6 4.99 4.18 -3.32
CA VAL A 6 4.18 2.95 -3.34
C VAL A 6 4.21 2.29 -4.72
N GLN A 7 4.14 3.08 -5.79
CA GLN A 7 4.25 2.55 -7.16
C GLN A 7 5.59 1.87 -7.40
N THR A 8 6.70 2.49 -6.98
CA THR A 8 8.04 1.89 -7.14
C THR A 8 8.15 0.56 -6.39
N VAL A 9 7.61 0.49 -5.17
CA VAL A 9 7.58 -0.76 -4.38
C VAL A 9 6.74 -1.83 -5.08
N LEU A 10 5.58 -1.47 -5.62
CA LEU A 10 4.71 -2.37 -6.37
C LEU A 10 5.36 -2.88 -7.65
N ASP A 11 6.03 -2.03 -8.41
CA ASP A 11 6.68 -2.41 -9.66
C ASP A 11 7.83 -3.40 -9.40
N VAL A 12 8.59 -3.18 -8.33
CA VAL A 12 9.62 -4.12 -7.87
C VAL A 12 9.00 -5.46 -7.49
N HIS A 13 7.92 -5.46 -6.70
CA HIS A 13 7.20 -6.68 -6.32
C HIS A 13 6.70 -7.44 -7.56
N LYS A 14 5.98 -6.77 -8.46
CA LYS A 14 5.42 -7.35 -9.69
C LYS A 14 6.50 -7.97 -10.57
N LYS A 15 7.63 -7.27 -10.76
CA LYS A 15 8.75 -7.75 -11.58
C LYS A 15 9.30 -9.07 -11.06
N TYR A 16 9.60 -9.15 -9.76
CA TYR A 16 10.19 -10.35 -9.18
C TYR A 16 9.17 -11.47 -8.98
N ASN A 17 7.90 -11.14 -8.72
CA ASN A 17 6.82 -12.12 -8.69
C ASN A 17 6.64 -12.78 -10.07
N ALA A 18 6.57 -11.98 -11.13
CA ALA A 18 6.50 -12.50 -12.51
C ALA A 18 7.69 -13.40 -12.86
N LEU A 19 8.91 -13.04 -12.40
CA LEU A 19 10.09 -13.89 -12.56
C LEU A 19 9.93 -15.23 -11.85
N VAL A 20 9.44 -15.25 -10.60
CA VAL A 20 9.20 -16.49 -9.86
C VAL A 20 8.12 -17.36 -10.50
N MET A 21 7.03 -16.75 -10.95
CA MET A 21 5.94 -17.47 -11.61
C MET A 21 6.40 -18.10 -12.94
N SER A 22 7.15 -17.37 -13.76
CA SER A 22 7.50 -17.80 -15.12
C SER A 22 8.80 -18.61 -15.21
N ALA A 23 9.89 -18.12 -14.60
CA ALA A 23 11.20 -18.76 -14.73
C ALA A 23 11.40 -19.91 -13.71
N PHE A 24 10.73 -19.83 -12.56
CA PHE A 24 10.82 -20.84 -11.50
C PHE A 24 9.53 -21.64 -11.30
N ASN A 25 8.59 -21.57 -12.25
CA ASN A 25 7.31 -22.31 -12.24
C ASN A 25 6.55 -22.21 -10.89
N ASN A 26 6.59 -21.04 -10.26
CA ASN A 26 5.97 -20.80 -8.96
C ASN A 26 6.46 -21.76 -7.85
N ASP A 27 7.75 -22.13 -7.90
CA ASP A 27 8.39 -22.95 -6.88
C ASP A 27 8.25 -22.33 -5.47
N ALA A 28 7.83 -23.14 -4.51
CA ALA A 28 7.51 -22.68 -3.16
C ALA A 28 8.72 -22.09 -2.43
N GLY A 29 9.94 -22.60 -2.69
CA GLY A 29 11.16 -22.08 -2.11
C GLY A 29 11.47 -20.66 -2.59
N PHE A 30 11.32 -20.41 -3.90
CA PHE A 30 11.50 -19.07 -4.48
C PHE A 30 10.40 -18.10 -4.06
N VAL A 31 9.15 -18.55 -3.95
CA VAL A 31 8.05 -17.74 -3.42
C VAL A 31 8.34 -17.31 -1.98
N ALA A 32 8.76 -18.24 -1.11
CA ALA A 32 9.09 -17.94 0.28
C ALA A 32 10.30 -16.98 0.40
N ALA A 33 11.31 -17.17 -0.45
CA ALA A 33 12.47 -16.28 -0.51
C ALA A 33 12.08 -14.86 -0.94
N LEU A 34 11.21 -14.73 -1.95
CA LEU A 34 10.70 -13.43 -2.41
C LEU A 34 9.87 -12.74 -1.32
N ASP A 35 8.96 -13.47 -0.65
CA ASP A 35 8.15 -12.93 0.44
C ASP A 35 9.02 -12.40 1.58
N LYS A 36 10.07 -13.14 1.96
CA LYS A 36 11.04 -12.71 2.97
C LYS A 36 11.84 -11.48 2.51
N ALA A 37 12.21 -11.41 1.24
CA ALA A 37 12.88 -10.24 0.68
C ALA A 37 11.96 -9.02 0.69
N CYS A 38 10.68 -9.17 0.36
CA CYS A 38 9.68 -8.10 0.40
C CYS A 38 9.51 -7.51 1.79
N GLY A 39 9.38 -8.36 2.82
CA GLY A 39 9.38 -7.90 4.21
C GLY A 39 10.63 -7.08 4.55
N ARG A 40 11.81 -7.48 4.10
CA ARG A 40 13.05 -6.73 4.37
C ARG A 40 13.12 -5.39 3.65
N PHE A 41 12.92 -5.35 2.33
CA PHE A 41 13.15 -4.12 1.58
C PHE A 41 12.04 -3.09 1.78
N ILE A 42 10.80 -3.50 2.07
CA ILE A 42 9.69 -2.57 2.32
C ILE A 42 9.91 -1.84 3.66
N ASN A 43 10.36 -2.55 4.70
CA ASN A 43 10.60 -1.96 6.01
C ASN A 43 12.02 -1.36 6.16
N ASN A 44 12.99 -1.79 5.35
CA ASN A 44 14.36 -1.30 5.35
C ASN A 44 14.86 -0.97 3.93
N ASN A 45 14.71 0.29 3.53
CA ASN A 45 15.17 0.82 2.25
C ASN A 45 15.79 2.22 2.42
N ALA A 46 16.23 2.81 1.31
CA ALA A 46 16.82 4.15 1.29
C ALA A 46 15.90 5.20 1.95
N VAL A 47 14.58 5.13 1.77
CA VAL A 47 13.62 6.10 2.31
C VAL A 47 13.50 5.97 3.83
N THR A 48 13.39 4.75 4.36
CA THR A 48 13.32 4.53 5.82
C THR A 48 14.64 4.87 6.51
N LYS A 49 15.77 4.61 5.86
CA LYS A 49 17.11 5.01 6.34
C LYS A 49 17.29 6.52 6.33
N MET A 50 16.93 7.21 5.25
CA MET A 50 17.01 8.67 5.18
C MET A 50 16.16 9.36 6.25
N ALA A 51 14.97 8.79 6.53
CA ALA A 51 14.08 9.28 7.58
C ALA A 51 14.50 8.84 9.00
N GLN A 52 15.54 8.01 9.13
CA GLN A 52 15.94 7.37 10.40
C GLN A 52 14.76 6.70 11.13
N SER A 53 13.83 6.10 10.37
CA SER A 53 12.57 5.57 10.91
C SER A 53 11.97 4.51 9.98
N SER A 54 11.76 3.29 10.50
CA SER A 54 11.01 2.21 9.84
C SER A 54 9.55 2.61 9.57
N SER A 55 9.01 3.48 10.42
CA SER A 55 7.64 4.01 10.35
C SER A 55 7.38 4.88 9.11
N LYS A 56 8.40 5.18 8.30
CA LYS A 56 8.19 5.99 7.09
C LYS A 56 7.40 5.25 6.01
N SER A 57 7.63 3.96 5.83
CA SER A 57 6.89 3.12 4.87
C SER A 57 5.39 3.06 5.17
N PRO A 58 4.94 2.72 6.41
CA PRO A 58 3.51 2.72 6.73
C PRO A 58 2.89 4.12 6.64
N GLU A 59 3.61 5.18 7.01
CA GLU A 59 3.12 6.56 6.84
C GLU A 59 2.86 6.89 5.37
N LEU A 60 3.82 6.59 4.48
CA LEU A 60 3.70 6.87 3.04
C LEU A 60 2.58 6.05 2.41
N LEU A 61 2.43 4.78 2.82
CA LEU A 61 1.33 3.94 2.35
C LEU A 61 -0.02 4.52 2.77
N ALA A 62 -0.20 4.91 4.04
CA ALA A 62 -1.45 5.51 4.53
C ALA A 62 -1.77 6.83 3.81
N ARG A 63 -0.76 7.67 3.54
CA ARG A 63 -0.91 8.91 2.77
C ARG A 63 -1.32 8.65 1.32
N TYR A 64 -0.83 7.58 0.72
CA TYR A 64 -1.25 7.21 -0.63
C TYR A 64 -2.70 6.75 -0.65
N CYS A 65 -3.12 5.91 0.30
CA CYS A 65 -4.54 5.54 0.46
C CYS A 65 -5.44 6.77 0.62
N ASP A 66 -5.04 7.71 1.50
CA ASP A 66 -5.78 8.96 1.69
C ASP A 66 -5.91 9.74 0.37
N SER A 67 -4.85 9.82 -0.43
CA SER A 67 -4.90 10.51 -1.72
C SER A 67 -5.83 9.86 -2.74
N LEU A 68 -6.00 8.53 -2.70
CA LEU A 68 -6.89 7.78 -3.58
C LEU A 68 -8.36 7.90 -3.15
N LEU A 69 -8.60 7.86 -1.84
CA LEU A 69 -9.94 7.89 -1.24
C LEU A 69 -10.47 9.31 -1.04
N LYS A 70 -9.67 10.33 -1.28
CA LYS A 70 -10.10 11.73 -1.21
C LYS A 70 -10.82 12.13 -2.49
N LYS A 71 -11.85 12.96 -2.36
CA LYS A 71 -12.55 13.54 -3.51
C LYS A 71 -11.57 14.37 -4.35
N SER A 72 -11.46 14.04 -5.63
CA SER A 72 -10.74 14.87 -6.61
C SER A 72 -11.44 14.81 -7.97
N SER A 73 -11.24 15.85 -8.79
CA SER A 73 -11.75 15.90 -10.17
C SER A 73 -11.07 14.93 -11.13
N LYS A 74 -10.04 14.21 -10.67
CA LYS A 74 -9.25 13.23 -11.42
C LYS A 74 -9.32 11.85 -10.77
N ASN A 75 -10.36 11.58 -9.98
CA ASN A 75 -10.51 10.25 -9.40
C ASN A 75 -10.70 9.23 -10.53
N PRO A 76 -9.96 8.10 -10.48
CA PRO A 76 -10.13 7.03 -11.45
C PRO A 76 -11.55 6.46 -11.39
N GLU A 77 -11.93 5.70 -12.42
CA GLU A 77 -13.17 4.94 -12.40
C GLU A 77 -13.18 3.97 -11.21
N GLU A 78 -14.36 3.62 -10.70
CA GLU A 78 -14.49 2.81 -9.48
C GLU A 78 -13.73 1.48 -9.56
N ALA A 79 -13.75 0.82 -10.72
CA ALA A 79 -13.02 -0.42 -10.95
C ALA A 79 -11.50 -0.23 -10.84
N GLU A 80 -10.96 0.83 -11.46
CA GLU A 80 -9.52 1.14 -11.41
C GLU A 80 -9.08 1.56 -9.99
N LEU A 81 -9.95 2.28 -9.27
CA LEU A 81 -9.72 2.64 -7.88
C LEU A 81 -9.62 1.38 -7.02
N GLU A 82 -10.58 0.47 -7.13
CA GLU A 82 -10.62 -0.80 -6.39
C GLU A 82 -9.39 -1.67 -6.70
N ASP A 83 -8.99 -1.78 -7.97
CA ASP A 83 -7.75 -2.46 -8.35
C ASP A 83 -6.51 -1.81 -7.73
N THR A 84 -6.47 -0.49 -7.67
CA THR A 84 -5.37 0.24 -7.03
C THR A 84 -5.35 -0.02 -5.51
N LEU A 85 -6.50 -0.04 -4.85
CA LEU A 85 -6.62 -0.37 -3.42
C LEU A 85 -6.18 -1.82 -3.15
N ASN A 86 -6.52 -2.77 -4.03
CA ASN A 86 -6.03 -4.15 -3.93
C ASN A 86 -4.50 -4.23 -4.05
N GLN A 87 -3.89 -3.45 -4.94
CA GLN A 87 -2.44 -3.37 -5.05
C GLN A 87 -1.81 -2.77 -3.78
N VAL A 88 -2.40 -1.72 -3.21
CA VAL A 88 -1.95 -1.18 -1.91
C VAL A 88 -1.93 -2.27 -0.82
N MET A 89 -2.94 -3.15 -0.80
CA MET A 89 -3.00 -4.26 0.16
C MET A 89 -1.86 -5.27 -0.02
N VAL A 90 -1.35 -5.45 -1.23
CA VAL A 90 -0.15 -6.27 -1.47
C VAL A 90 1.06 -5.69 -0.73
N VAL A 91 1.26 -4.37 -0.76
CA VAL A 91 2.34 -3.73 0.01
C VAL A 91 2.07 -3.81 1.50
N PHE A 92 0.83 -3.57 1.92
CA PHE A 92 0.41 -3.62 3.32
C PHE A 92 0.70 -4.99 3.97
N LYS A 93 0.56 -6.11 3.23
CA LYS A 93 0.92 -7.46 3.70
C LYS A 93 2.32 -7.50 4.32
N TYR A 94 3.27 -6.76 3.75
CA TYR A 94 4.67 -6.79 4.13
C TYR A 94 5.06 -5.70 5.13
N ILE A 95 4.16 -4.80 5.52
CA ILE A 95 4.41 -3.79 6.55
C ILE A 95 4.50 -4.45 7.93
N GLU A 96 5.59 -4.20 8.65
CA GLU A 96 5.79 -4.69 10.02
C GLU A 96 4.99 -3.84 11.04
N ASP A 97 5.17 -2.51 11.00
CA ASP A 97 4.53 -1.56 11.92
C ASP A 97 3.07 -1.22 11.48
N LYS A 98 2.17 -2.22 11.53
CA LYS A 98 0.76 -2.07 11.10
C LYS A 98 -0.05 -1.11 11.96
N ASP A 99 0.27 -1.02 13.24
CA ASP A 99 -0.34 -0.08 14.20
C ASP A 99 -0.06 1.38 13.82
N VAL A 100 1.16 1.67 13.33
CA VAL A 100 1.54 2.98 12.81
C VAL A 100 0.70 3.31 11.57
N PHE A 101 0.57 2.39 10.62
CA PHE A 101 -0.30 2.56 9.46
C PHE A 101 -1.74 2.87 9.91
N GLN A 102 -2.30 2.05 10.81
CA GLN A 102 -3.67 2.21 11.31
C GLN A 102 -3.87 3.57 11.98
N LYS A 103 -2.90 4.05 12.76
CA LYS A 103 -2.96 5.38 13.40
C LYS A 103 -3.02 6.51 12.37
N PHE A 104 -2.19 6.46 11.33
CA PHE A 104 -2.23 7.47 10.26
C PHE A 104 -3.50 7.37 9.43
N TYR A 105 -3.91 6.16 9.06
CA TYR A 105 -5.11 5.90 8.28
C TYR A 105 -6.37 6.37 9.01
N ALA A 106 -6.55 5.99 10.28
CA ALA A 106 -7.69 6.39 11.10
C ALA A 106 -7.78 7.91 11.27
N LYS A 107 -6.64 8.59 11.49
CA LYS A 107 -6.59 10.06 11.56
C LYS A 107 -7.04 10.72 10.26
N MET A 108 -6.61 10.18 9.12
CA MET A 108 -6.96 10.71 7.79
C MET A 108 -8.42 10.43 7.43
N LEU A 109 -8.89 9.21 7.69
CA LEU A 109 -10.30 8.81 7.53
C LEU A 109 -11.22 9.73 8.35
N ALA A 110 -10.93 9.94 9.64
CA ALA A 110 -11.71 10.84 10.48
C ALA A 110 -11.80 12.25 9.88
N LYS A 111 -10.69 12.76 9.34
CA LYS A 111 -10.67 14.05 8.65
C LYS A 111 -11.55 14.03 7.38
N ARG A 112 -11.49 12.99 6.56
CA ARG A 112 -12.32 12.88 5.34
C ARG A 112 -13.81 12.82 5.67
N LEU A 113 -14.20 12.04 6.68
CA LEU A 113 -15.58 11.92 7.13
C LEU A 113 -16.13 13.26 7.66
N VAL A 114 -15.38 13.94 8.52
CA VAL A 114 -15.80 15.25 9.09
C VAL A 114 -15.99 16.31 7.99
N HIS A 115 -15.14 16.29 6.95
CA HIS A 115 -15.19 17.29 5.87
C HIS A 115 -16.01 16.82 4.65
N GLN A 116 -16.67 15.65 4.73
CA GLN A 116 -17.38 15.02 3.60
C GLN A 116 -16.54 15.01 2.30
N ASN A 117 -15.26 14.66 2.44
CA ASN A 117 -14.27 14.79 1.38
C ASN A 117 -13.78 13.42 0.87
N SER A 118 -14.63 12.41 0.99
CA SER A 118 -14.39 11.06 0.45
C SER A 118 -14.77 10.99 -1.02
N ALA A 119 -14.07 10.13 -1.77
CA ALA A 119 -14.33 9.86 -3.17
C ALA A 119 -15.68 9.15 -3.36
N SER A 120 -15.93 8.13 -2.55
CA SER A 120 -17.16 7.33 -2.50
C SER A 120 -17.24 6.65 -1.12
N ASP A 121 -18.45 6.53 -0.58
CA ASP A 121 -18.68 5.84 0.69
C ASP A 121 -18.43 4.32 0.54
N ASP A 122 -18.72 3.75 -0.64
CA ASP A 122 -18.50 2.34 -0.94
C ASP A 122 -17.01 2.01 -0.98
N ALA A 123 -16.17 2.91 -1.53
CA ALA A 123 -14.73 2.75 -1.55
C ALA A 123 -14.12 2.79 -0.13
N GLU A 124 -14.64 3.66 0.75
CA GLU A 124 -14.22 3.73 2.15
C GLU A 124 -14.60 2.43 2.89
N ALA A 125 -15.83 1.95 2.70
CA ALA A 125 -16.30 0.69 3.28
C ALA A 125 -15.48 -0.52 2.79
N SER A 126 -15.18 -0.58 1.48
CA SER A 126 -14.31 -1.60 0.86
C SER A 126 -12.93 -1.59 1.53
N MET A 127 -12.29 -0.43 1.62
CA MET A 127 -10.96 -0.32 2.23
C MET A 127 -10.95 -0.71 3.70
N ILE A 128 -11.96 -0.29 4.48
CA ILE A 128 -12.11 -0.71 5.89
C ILE A 128 -12.26 -2.23 5.99
N SER A 129 -13.03 -2.85 5.09
CA SER A 129 -13.20 -4.30 5.05
C SER A 129 -11.87 -5.03 4.78
N LYS A 130 -11.05 -4.53 3.86
CA LYS A 130 -9.72 -5.09 3.54
C LYS A 130 -8.71 -4.97 4.69
N LEU A 131 -8.90 -3.99 5.57
CA LEU A 131 -8.02 -3.73 6.72
C LEU A 131 -8.42 -4.48 8.00
N LYS A 132 -9.63 -5.09 8.03
CA LYS A 132 -10.07 -5.98 9.10
C LYS A 132 -9.35 -7.32 9.03
#